data_AF-A0A527XQV0-F1
#
_entry.id   AF-A0A527XQV0-F1
#
_cell.length_a   1.000
_cell.length_b   1.000
_cell.length_c   1.000
_cell.angle_alpha   90.00
_cell.angle_beta   90.00
_cell.angle_gamma   90.00
#
_symmetry.space_group_name_H-M   'P 1'
#
loop_
_entity.id
_entity.type
_entity.pdbx_description
1 polymer ?
#
loop_
_entity_poly.entity_id
_entity_poly.type
_entity_poly.pdbx_seq_one_letter_code
_entity_poly.pdbx_strand_id
1 'polypeptide(L)'
;FGGPAWEWDATRRQYYMHNFLAAQPDLNFHNPEVQDALLDTVRFWLERGVDGFRLDTVNYYVHDRWLRDNPPLASSVAGTNGATSTYAFQEHLFDKTRPENL
;
A
#
# COMPACT_ATOMS: atom_id res chain seq x y z
N PHE A 1 0.87 9.76 -3.79
CA PHE A 1 0.50 11.07 -4.35
C PHE A 1 1.69 12.05 -4.38
N GLY A 2 2.90 11.56 -4.68
CA GLY A 2 4.13 12.33 -4.51
C GLY A 2 4.57 12.38 -3.04
N GLY A 3 5.87 12.58 -2.81
CA GLY A 3 6.49 12.56 -1.47
C GLY A 3 6.80 11.15 -0.94
N PRO A 4 7.37 11.06 0.28
CA PRO A 4 7.63 9.80 0.96
C PRO A 4 6.33 9.06 1.33
N ALA A 5 6.40 7.74 1.42
CA ALA A 5 5.29 6.88 1.89
C ALA A 5 5.27 6.72 3.43
N TRP A 6 6.07 7.49 4.15
CA TRP A 6 6.21 7.43 5.60
C TRP A 6 6.03 8.83 6.18
N GLU A 7 5.15 8.94 7.17
CA GLU A 7 4.86 10.19 7.87
C GLU A 7 5.14 10.03 9.36
N TRP A 8 5.74 11.05 9.97
CA TRP A 8 6.07 11.03 11.40
C TRP A 8 4.85 11.39 12.25
N ASP A 9 4.47 10.53 13.19
CA ASP A 9 3.47 10.86 14.20
C ASP A 9 4.13 11.22 15.54
N ALA A 10 3.94 12.46 15.99
CA ALA A 10 4.58 12.97 17.21
C ALA A 10 4.03 12.34 18.50
N THR A 11 2.79 11.85 18.48
CA THR A 11 2.14 11.21 19.65
C THR A 11 2.74 9.84 19.91
N ARG A 12 2.87 9.03 18.85
CA ARG A 12 3.45 7.68 18.88
C ARG A 12 4.98 7.69 18.82
N ARG A 13 5.57 8.81 18.38
CA ARG A 13 7.02 8.97 18.13
C ARG A 13 7.56 7.90 17.19
N GLN A 14 6.79 7.62 16.15
CA GLN A 14 7.09 6.60 15.15
C GLN A 14 6.60 7.08 13.79
N TYR A 15 7.20 6.55 12.73
CA TYR A 15 6.65 6.70 11.39
C TYR A 15 5.50 5.70 11.17
N TYR A 16 4.50 6.11 10.41
CA TYR A 16 3.48 5.21 9.86
C TYR A 16 3.51 5.25 8.34
N MET A 17 3.13 4.13 7.72
CA MET A 17 3.12 3.97 6.27
C MET A 17 1.80 4.45 5.67
N HIS A 18 1.88 5.09 4.50
CA HIS A 18 0.74 5.41 3.64
C HIS A 18 1.15 5.34 2.16
N ASN A 19 0.50 4.51 1.36
CA ASN A 19 0.74 4.46 -0.09
C ASN A 19 0.21 5.71 -0.82
N PHE A 20 -0.81 6.35 -0.26
CA PHE A 20 -1.54 7.42 -0.91
C PHE A 20 -1.30 8.79 -0.26
N LEU A 21 -2.28 9.35 0.45
CA LEU A 21 -2.15 10.59 1.20
C LEU A 21 -1.73 10.28 2.65
N ALA A 22 -1.03 11.19 3.31
CA ALA A 22 -0.71 11.04 4.74
C ALA A 22 -1.98 10.87 5.61
N ALA A 23 -3.09 11.51 5.21
CA ALA A 23 -4.40 11.33 5.85
C ALA A 23 -5.04 9.94 5.65
N GLN A 24 -4.39 9.05 4.89
CA GLN A 24 -4.85 7.69 4.58
C GLN A 24 -3.78 6.68 5.05
N PRO A 25 -3.61 6.48 6.38
CA PRO A 25 -2.68 5.48 6.90
C PRO A 25 -3.10 4.08 6.45
N ASP A 26 -2.13 3.28 5.99
CA ASP A 26 -2.40 1.93 5.52
C ASP A 26 -2.67 0.98 6.71
N LEU A 27 -3.60 0.05 6.51
CA LEU A 27 -3.83 -1.04 7.44
C LEU A 27 -2.73 -2.10 7.30
N ASN A 28 -2.28 -2.65 8.43
CA ASN A 28 -1.29 -3.72 8.42
C ASN A 28 -1.95 -5.09 8.18
N PHE A 29 -2.02 -5.52 6.91
CA PHE A 29 -2.55 -6.84 6.55
C PHE A 29 -1.72 -8.04 7.03
N HIS A 30 -0.50 -7.83 7.55
CA HIS A 30 0.23 -8.91 8.21
C HIS A 30 -0.39 -9.30 9.57
N ASN A 31 -1.31 -8.47 10.10
CA ASN A 31 -2.06 -8.76 11.32
C ASN A 31 -3.37 -9.53 10.98
N PRO A 32 -3.56 -10.77 11.46
CA PRO A 32 -4.80 -11.52 11.23
C PRO A 32 -6.06 -10.80 11.74
N GLU A 33 -5.99 -10.03 12.83
CA GLU A 33 -7.15 -9.30 13.36
C GLU A 33 -7.65 -8.21 12.38
N VAL A 34 -6.74 -7.62 11.60
CA VAL A 34 -7.10 -6.66 10.54
C VAL A 34 -7.82 -7.37 9.38
N GLN A 35 -7.38 -8.59 9.04
CA GLN A 35 -8.02 -9.38 8.00
C GLN A 35 -9.43 -9.77 8.43
N ASP A 36 -9.60 -10.25 9.66
CA ASP A 36 -10.90 -10.59 10.23
C ASP A 36 -11.85 -9.39 10.24
N ALA A 37 -11.38 -8.22 10.69
CA ALA A 37 -12.18 -6.99 10.70
C ALA A 37 -12.63 -6.56 9.29
N LEU A 38 -11.79 -6.73 8.27
CA LEU A 38 -12.15 -6.43 6.89
C LEU A 38 -13.14 -7.44 6.31
N LEU A 39 -12.97 -8.74 6.60
CA LEU A 39 -13.93 -9.78 6.20
C LEU A 39 -15.29 -9.58 6.87
N ASP A 40 -15.32 -9.16 8.13
CA ASP A 40 -16.56 -8.81 8.82
C ASP A 40 -17.24 -7.59 8.22
N THR A 41 -16.45 -6.59 7.79
CA THR A 41 -16.98 -5.43 7.04
C THR A 41 -17.60 -5.87 5.70
N VAL A 42 -16.97 -6.79 4.97
CA VAL A 42 -17.54 -7.37 3.74
C VAL A 42 -18.83 -8.13 4.05
N ARG A 43 -18.83 -8.97 5.09
CA ARG A 43 -20.01 -9.75 5.52
C ARG A 43 -21.19 -8.83 5.87
N PHE A 44 -20.93 -7.76 6.62
CA PHE A 44 -21.95 -6.77 7.01
C PHE A 44 -22.73 -6.23 5.80
N TRP A 45 -22.05 -5.98 4.69
CA TRP A 45 -22.67 -5.48 3.46
C TRP A 45 -23.36 -6.57 2.65
N LEU A 46 -22.79 -7.77 2.58
CA LEU A 46 -23.44 -8.93 1.95
C LEU A 46 -24.77 -9.28 2.63
N GLU A 47 -24.81 -9.26 3.96
CA GLU A 47 -26.03 -9.50 4.75
C GLU A 47 -27.14 -8.47 4.49
N ARG A 48 -26.80 -7.33 3.88
CA ARG A 48 -27.75 -6.28 3.47
C ARG A 48 -28.17 -6.37 2.01
N GLY A 49 -27.74 -7.42 1.29
CA GLY A 49 -28.14 -7.69 -0.08
C GLY A 49 -27.27 -7.03 -1.15
N VAL A 50 -26.03 -6.65 -0.84
CA VAL A 50 -25.05 -6.27 -1.87
C VAL A 50 -24.62 -7.52 -2.65
N ASP A 51 -24.69 -7.49 -3.98
CA ASP A 51 -24.41 -8.67 -4.83
C ASP A 51 -22.91 -8.91 -5.11
N GLY A 52 -22.04 -7.96 -4.76
CA GLY A 52 -20.61 -8.09 -4.95
C GLY A 52 -19.83 -6.81 -4.69
N PHE A 53 -18.50 -6.92 -4.77
CA PHE A 53 -17.59 -5.80 -4.50
C PHE A 53 -16.61 -5.60 -5.65
N ARG A 54 -16.26 -4.33 -5.86
CA ARG A 54 -15.03 -3.95 -6.55
C ARG A 54 -13.99 -3.67 -5.47
N LEU A 55 -12.92 -4.45 -5.43
CA LEU A 55 -11.82 -4.24 -4.50
C LEU A 55 -10.87 -3.18 -5.08
N ASP A 56 -10.90 -1.98 -4.50
CA ASP A 56 -9.97 -0.92 -4.86
C ASP A 56 -8.56 -1.25 -4.36
N THR A 57 -7.55 -0.89 -5.17
CA THR A 57 -6.13 -0.93 -4.78
C THR A 57 -5.67 -2.25 -4.16
N VAL A 58 -6.30 -3.38 -4.54
CA VAL A 58 -6.05 -4.71 -3.96
C VAL A 58 -4.57 -5.05 -3.90
N ASN A 59 -3.80 -4.66 -4.93
CA ASN A 59 -2.37 -4.90 -5.02
C ASN A 59 -1.54 -4.19 -3.93
N TYR A 60 -2.10 -3.32 -3.09
CA TYR A 60 -1.41 -2.58 -2.03
C TYR A 60 -1.67 -3.11 -0.61
N TYR A 61 -2.44 -4.19 -0.44
CA TYR A 61 -2.76 -4.69 0.91
C TYR A 61 -1.51 -5.06 1.70
N VAL A 62 -0.53 -5.69 1.06
CA VAL A 62 0.67 -6.18 1.71
C VAL A 62 1.92 -5.47 1.17
N HIS A 63 2.81 -5.10 2.09
CA HIS A 63 4.17 -4.61 1.83
C HIS A 63 5.20 -5.63 2.35
N ASP A 64 6.45 -5.51 1.90
CA ASP A 64 7.56 -6.37 2.31
C ASP A 64 7.83 -6.26 3.82
N ARG A 65 7.82 -7.40 4.53
CA ARG A 65 8.04 -7.44 6.00
C ARG A 65 9.41 -6.91 6.43
N TRP A 66 10.38 -6.93 5.52
CA TRP A 66 11.75 -6.48 5.77
C TRP A 66 11.95 -5.00 5.43
N LEU A 67 10.92 -4.32 4.91
CA LEU A 67 10.94 -2.90 4.55
C LEU A 67 12.13 -2.54 3.65
N ARG A 68 12.48 -3.43 2.70
CA ARG A 68 13.59 -3.20 1.77
C ARG A 68 13.27 -2.08 0.79
N ASP A 69 14.31 -1.33 0.43
CA ASP A 69 14.20 -0.26 -0.56
C ASP A 69 13.86 -0.82 -1.95
N ASN A 70 12.90 -0.19 -2.61
CA ASN A 70 12.65 -0.45 -4.02
C ASN A 70 13.85 0.01 -4.87
N PRO A 71 14.29 -0.79 -5.85
CA PRO A 71 15.30 -0.34 -6.79
C PRO A 71 14.76 0.78 -7.69
N PRO A 72 15.64 1.63 -8.25
CA PRO A 72 15.25 2.58 -9.28
C PRO A 72 14.81 1.84 -10.55
N LEU A 73 13.81 2.38 -11.25
CA LEU A 73 13.38 1.87 -12.55
C LEU A 73 14.51 2.00 -13.58
N ALA A 74 14.70 0.97 -14.41
CA ALA A 74 15.80 0.92 -15.37
C ALA A 74 15.85 2.13 -16.33
N SER A 75 14.70 2.64 -16.76
CA SER A 75 14.62 3.86 -17.60
C SER A 75 15.04 5.12 -16.84
N SER A 76 14.84 5.18 -15.52
CA SER A 76 15.32 6.28 -14.68
C SER A 76 16.85 6.26 -14.62
N VAL A 77 17.44 5.08 -14.45
CA VAL A 77 18.91 4.91 -14.44
C VAL A 77 19.51 5.26 -15.81
N ALA A 78 18.83 4.90 -16.90
CA ALA A 78 19.24 5.24 -18.26
C ALA A 78 19.02 6.73 -18.63
N GLY A 79 18.40 7.53 -17.76
CA GLY A 79 18.07 8.93 -18.03
C GLY A 79 17.00 9.13 -19.12
N THR A 80 16.26 8.08 -19.47
CA THR A 80 15.21 8.09 -20.50
C THR A 80 13.80 8.18 -19.93
N ASN A 81 13.67 8.19 -18.61
CA ASN A 81 12.39 8.35 -17.93
C ASN A 81 11.90 9.80 -17.98
N GLY A 82 10.80 10.05 -18.70
CA GLY A 82 10.15 11.36 -18.78
C GLY A 82 9.11 11.63 -17.70
N ALA A 83 8.96 10.75 -16.71
CA ALA A 83 8.01 10.95 -15.62
C ALA A 83 8.42 12.11 -14.70
N THR A 84 7.44 12.73 -14.06
CA THR A 84 7.64 13.83 -13.10
C THR A 84 7.38 13.42 -11.66
N SER A 85 6.83 12.22 -11.45
CA SER A 85 6.50 11.70 -10.13
C SER A 85 7.60 10.77 -9.63
N THR A 86 8.01 10.95 -8.38
CA THR A 86 9.00 10.09 -7.70
C THR A 86 8.55 8.64 -7.60
N TYR A 87 7.24 8.40 -7.60
CA TYR A 87 6.66 7.05 -7.67
C TYR A 87 7.07 6.36 -8.98
N ALA A 88 6.96 7.04 -10.12
CA ALA A 88 7.29 6.48 -11.43
C ALA A 88 8.80 6.33 -11.69
N PHE A 89 9.64 6.66 -10.72
CA PHE A 89 11.09 6.44 -10.80
C PHE A 89 11.54 5.12 -10.20
N GLN A 90 10.65 4.34 -9.59
CA GLN A 90 10.96 3.13 -8.85
C GLN A 90 10.41 1.89 -9.55
N GLU A 91 11.14 0.78 -9.42
CA GLU A 91 10.59 -0.54 -9.66
C GLU A 91 9.95 -1.03 -8.35
N HIS A 92 8.62 -1.14 -8.36
CA HIS A 92 7.82 -1.41 -7.18
C HIS A 92 7.79 -2.89 -6.81
N LEU A 93 8.92 -3.40 -6.30
CA LEU A 93 9.10 -4.81 -5.96
C LEU A 93 8.67 -5.14 -4.52
N PHE A 94 8.81 -4.20 -3.60
CA PHE A 94 8.69 -4.43 -2.16
C PHE A 94 7.50 -3.71 -1.51
N ASP A 95 6.94 -2.69 -2.14
CA ASP A 95 5.86 -1.87 -1.57
C ASP A 95 4.44 -2.27 -2.01
N LYS A 96 4.32 -3.11 -3.05
CA LYS A 96 3.03 -3.60 -3.54
C LYS A 96 3.17 -4.95 -4.27
N THR A 97 2.04 -5.54 -4.63
CA THR A 97 1.91 -6.79 -5.37
C THR A 97 2.75 -7.92 -4.76
N ARG A 98 2.76 -7.96 -3.42
CA ARG A 98 3.51 -8.96 -2.68
C ARG A 98 2.88 -10.35 -2.86
N PRO A 99 3.67 -11.43 -2.88
CA PRO A 99 3.14 -12.79 -3.10
C PRO A 99 2.05 -13.21 -2.12
N GLU A 100 2.06 -12.68 -0.90
CA GLU A 100 1.06 -12.92 0.15
C GLU A 100 -0.35 -12.41 -0.22
N ASN A 101 -0.46 -11.64 -1.29
CA ASN A 101 -1.70 -11.02 -1.75
C ASN A 101 -2.33 -11.76 -2.95
N LEU A 102 -1.81 -12.95 -3.31
CA LEU A 102 -2.28 -13.81 -4.42
C LEU A 102 -2.93 -15.10 -3.92
#